data_AF-A0A5C6A4L2-F1
#
_entry.id   AF-A0A5C6A4L2-F1
#
_cell.length_a   1.000
_cell.length_b   1.000
_cell.length_c   1.000
_cell.angle_alpha   90.00
_cell.angle_beta   90.00
_cell.angle_gamma   90.00
#
_symmetry.space_group_name_H-M   'P 1'
#
loop_
_entity.id
_entity.type
_entity.pdbx_description
1 polymer ?
#
loop_
_entity_poly.entity_id
_entity_poly.type
_entity_poly.pdbx_seq_one_letter_code
_entity_poly.pdbx_strand_id
1 'polypeptide(L)'
;MKLPVQSINKLFRECFPGESPIQVDLKKRTELAKQWYEKLSRIDGVRLANHPGDRDSRSRTLCRFTIPEPHLDHQYWRTDELRLETNDDHQLILTLGNWRRGDHVAVVSSIDEIADLVRQTLQRYARRQASDQKRDKVRQFKSKAILAQVEKMADEDRFDYAATTDTKKLKLYVRLSKTDLIEIVIPFARFEQVVPKLRDTITTMRELHQNGLRFRTSTKQRLPYDVRWVVKSDA
;
A
#
# COMPACT_ATOMS: atom_id res chain seq x y z
N MET A 1 -12.46 -4.51 -2.81
CA MET A 1 -11.75 -3.48 -3.59
C MET A 1 -10.48 -3.09 -2.84
N LYS A 2 -9.37 -2.86 -3.55
CA LYS A 2 -8.04 -2.55 -2.95
C LYS A 2 -7.86 -1.07 -2.63
N LEU A 3 -8.91 -0.42 -2.16
CA LEU A 3 -8.92 0.99 -1.76
C LEU A 3 -8.97 1.13 -0.23
N PRO A 4 -8.45 2.22 0.35
CA PRO A 4 -8.66 2.51 1.76
C PRO A 4 -10.16 2.58 2.10
N VAL A 5 -10.56 2.08 3.28
CA VAL A 5 -11.98 2.03 3.71
C VAL A 5 -12.70 3.39 3.57
N GLN A 6 -12.01 4.48 3.89
CA GLN A 6 -12.57 5.84 3.74
C GLN A 6 -12.89 6.20 2.28
N SER A 7 -12.02 5.78 1.35
CA SER A 7 -12.25 5.96 -0.09
C SER A 7 -13.43 5.13 -0.58
N ILE A 8 -13.59 3.91 -0.05
CA ILE A 8 -14.71 3.01 -0.34
C ILE A 8 -16.03 3.62 0.14
N ASN A 9 -16.09 4.06 1.40
CA ASN A 9 -17.26 4.77 1.95
C ASN A 9 -17.68 5.95 1.09
N LYS A 10 -16.69 6.75 0.66
CA LYS A 10 -16.93 7.90 -0.20
C LYS A 10 -17.51 7.48 -1.55
N LEU A 11 -16.96 6.43 -2.18
CA LEU A 11 -17.50 5.90 -3.46
C LEU A 11 -18.94 5.44 -3.33
N PHE A 12 -19.26 4.66 -2.30
CA PHE A 12 -20.61 4.14 -2.10
C PHE A 12 -21.62 5.28 -1.93
N ARG A 13 -21.28 6.29 -1.12
CA ARG A 13 -22.14 7.48 -0.94
C ARG A 13 -22.30 8.31 -2.21
N GLU A 14 -21.27 8.40 -3.05
CA GLU A 14 -21.30 9.19 -4.28
C GLU A 14 -22.00 8.48 -5.45
N CYS A 15 -21.91 7.15 -5.52
CA CYS A 15 -22.46 6.39 -6.64
C CYS A 15 -23.88 5.86 -6.40
N PHE A 16 -24.33 5.79 -5.15
CA PHE A 16 -25.62 5.21 -4.79
C PHE A 16 -26.42 6.17 -3.89
N PRO A 17 -27.15 7.12 -4.48
CA PRO A 17 -28.00 8.06 -3.73
C PRO A 17 -29.23 7.37 -3.10
N GLY A 18 -29.66 6.21 -3.62
CA GLY A 18 -30.73 5.40 -3.05
C GLY A 18 -32.15 5.94 -3.29
N GLU A 19 -32.32 6.84 -4.27
CA GLU A 19 -33.58 7.55 -4.51
C GLU A 19 -34.69 6.67 -5.10
N SER A 20 -34.36 5.63 -5.87
CA SER A 20 -35.35 4.79 -6.56
C SER A 20 -34.95 3.31 -6.53
N PRO A 21 -35.09 2.64 -5.38
CA PRO A 21 -34.66 1.25 -5.20
C PRO A 21 -35.29 0.30 -6.23
N ILE A 22 -34.48 -0.55 -6.87
CA ILE A 22 -35.00 -1.60 -7.75
C ILE A 22 -35.67 -2.68 -6.90
N GLN A 23 -36.97 -2.87 -7.12
CA GLN A 23 -37.76 -3.93 -6.50
C GLN A 23 -37.56 -5.26 -7.24
N VAL A 24 -37.34 -6.34 -6.48
CA VAL A 24 -37.02 -7.66 -7.01
C VAL A 24 -38.14 -8.64 -6.73
N ASP A 25 -38.73 -9.20 -7.78
CA ASP A 25 -39.64 -10.34 -7.66
C ASP A 25 -38.83 -11.63 -7.40
N LEU A 26 -38.90 -12.13 -6.17
CA LEU A 26 -38.21 -13.35 -5.75
C LEU A 26 -38.61 -14.59 -6.56
N LYS A 27 -39.80 -14.63 -7.15
CA LYS A 27 -40.24 -15.76 -7.98
C LYS A 27 -39.46 -15.86 -9.28
N LYS A 28 -38.94 -14.74 -9.80
CA LYS A 28 -38.16 -14.65 -11.05
C LYS A 28 -36.66 -14.52 -10.81
N ARG A 29 -36.19 -14.87 -9.62
CA ARG A 29 -34.83 -14.64 -9.18
C ARG A 29 -33.76 -15.25 -10.11
N THR A 30 -33.96 -16.46 -10.60
CA THR A 30 -33.00 -17.13 -11.51
C THR A 30 -32.84 -16.38 -12.82
N GLU A 31 -33.94 -15.90 -13.40
CA GLU A 31 -33.93 -15.10 -14.61
C GLU A 31 -33.26 -13.76 -14.36
N LEU A 32 -33.59 -13.11 -13.23
CA LEU A 32 -33.01 -11.84 -12.84
C LEU A 32 -31.50 -11.95 -12.60
N ALA A 33 -31.03 -13.03 -11.97
CA ALA A 33 -29.61 -13.28 -11.76
C ALA A 33 -28.85 -13.40 -13.10
N LYS A 34 -29.42 -14.10 -14.09
CA LYS A 34 -28.86 -14.19 -15.46
C LYS A 34 -28.82 -12.81 -16.13
N GLN A 35 -29.91 -12.05 -16.05
CA GLN A 35 -29.98 -10.69 -16.61
C GLN A 35 -28.92 -9.77 -15.99
N TRP A 36 -28.74 -9.78 -14.68
CA TRP A 36 -27.70 -8.99 -14.02
C TRP A 36 -26.30 -9.48 -14.34
N TYR A 37 -26.10 -10.79 -14.46
CA TYR A 37 -24.82 -11.33 -14.91
C TYR A 37 -24.45 -10.78 -16.29
N GLU A 38 -25.36 -10.82 -17.26
CA GLU A 38 -25.15 -10.28 -18.61
C GLU A 38 -24.96 -8.76 -18.62
N LYS A 39 -25.71 -8.02 -17.80
CA LYS A 39 -25.54 -6.56 -17.67
C LYS A 39 -24.16 -6.22 -17.12
N LEU A 40 -23.74 -6.87 -16.04
CA LEU A 40 -22.46 -6.64 -15.41
C LEU A 40 -21.28 -7.10 -16.28
N SER A 41 -21.44 -8.17 -17.06
CA SER A 41 -20.38 -8.65 -17.97
C SER A 41 -20.06 -7.65 -19.08
N ARG A 42 -20.96 -6.70 -19.35
CA ARG A 42 -20.76 -5.64 -20.35
C ARG A 42 -20.07 -4.40 -19.77
N ILE A 43 -19.93 -4.29 -18.46
CA ILE A 43 -19.24 -3.17 -17.82
C ILE A 43 -17.73 -3.43 -17.88
N ASP A 44 -17.00 -2.55 -18.56
CA ASP A 44 -15.55 -2.65 -18.65
C ASP A 44 -14.88 -2.55 -17.26
N GLY A 45 -13.91 -3.42 -17.01
CA GLY A 45 -13.23 -3.56 -15.73
C GLY A 45 -14.00 -4.30 -14.64
N VAL A 46 -15.17 -4.88 -14.93
CA VAL A 46 -15.83 -5.85 -14.04
C VAL A 46 -15.30 -7.25 -14.31
N ARG A 47 -14.96 -7.98 -13.24
CA ARG A 47 -14.63 -9.41 -13.30
C ARG A 47 -15.62 -10.21 -12.49
N LEU A 48 -16.48 -10.94 -13.20
CA LEU A 48 -17.49 -11.81 -12.60
C LEU A 48 -16.84 -13.03 -11.95
N ALA A 49 -17.38 -13.45 -10.81
CA ALA A 49 -16.98 -14.71 -10.20
C ALA A 49 -17.74 -15.87 -10.86
N ASN A 50 -17.02 -16.93 -11.21
CA ASN A 50 -17.61 -18.16 -11.78
C ASN A 50 -18.41 -18.99 -10.75
N HIS A 51 -18.42 -18.56 -9.48
CA HIS A 51 -19.25 -19.20 -8.49
C HIS A 51 -20.70 -18.74 -8.71
N PRO A 52 -21.62 -19.62 -9.13
CA PRO A 52 -23.04 -19.30 -9.04
C PRO A 52 -23.29 -18.89 -7.60
N GLY A 53 -24.01 -17.78 -7.40
CA GLY A 53 -24.43 -17.35 -6.06
C GLY A 53 -24.88 -18.58 -5.27
N ASP A 54 -24.40 -18.70 -4.02
CA ASP A 54 -24.44 -19.92 -3.21
C ASP A 54 -25.61 -20.83 -3.61
N ARG A 55 -25.32 -22.10 -3.96
CA ARG A 55 -26.33 -23.12 -4.36
C ARG A 55 -27.45 -23.31 -3.33
N ASP A 56 -27.35 -22.64 -2.18
CA ASP A 56 -28.40 -22.47 -1.20
C ASP A 56 -29.48 -21.51 -1.72
N SER A 57 -30.70 -22.02 -1.87
CA SER A 57 -31.89 -21.24 -2.20
C SER A 57 -32.17 -20.09 -1.22
N ARG A 58 -31.58 -20.13 -0.01
CA ARG A 58 -31.64 -19.07 1.01
C ARG A 58 -30.65 -17.94 0.80
N SER A 59 -29.61 -18.13 -0.02
CA SER A 59 -28.67 -17.06 -0.34
C SER A 59 -29.47 -15.88 -0.89
N ARG A 60 -29.13 -14.62 -0.57
CA ARG A 60 -29.79 -13.45 -1.19
C ARG A 60 -29.03 -12.92 -2.40
N THR A 61 -27.85 -13.48 -2.66
CA THR A 61 -26.95 -13.03 -3.73
C THR A 61 -27.49 -13.42 -5.10
N LEU A 62 -27.53 -12.45 -6.02
CA LEU A 62 -27.82 -12.64 -7.44
C LEU A 62 -26.54 -12.87 -8.24
N CYS A 63 -25.52 -12.05 -8.01
CA CYS A 63 -24.23 -12.16 -8.68
C CYS A 63 -23.10 -11.63 -7.80
N ARG A 64 -21.87 -12.07 -8.11
CA ARG A 64 -20.64 -11.65 -7.45
C ARG A 64 -19.66 -11.17 -8.48
N PHE A 65 -18.96 -10.09 -8.17
CA PHE A 65 -17.94 -9.57 -9.05
C PHE A 65 -16.85 -8.85 -8.26
N THR A 66 -15.76 -8.56 -8.96
CA THR A 66 -14.65 -7.77 -8.45
C THR A 66 -14.33 -6.67 -9.45
N ILE A 67 -13.70 -5.61 -8.94
CA ILE A 67 -13.10 -4.56 -9.76
C ILE A 67 -11.58 -4.70 -9.57
N PRO A 68 -10.91 -5.53 -10.40
CA PRO A 68 -9.49 -5.76 -10.26
C PRO A 68 -8.71 -4.46 -10.50
N GLU A 69 -7.63 -4.30 -9.75
CA GLU A 69 -6.65 -3.27 -10.06
C GLU A 69 -5.88 -3.72 -11.32
N PRO A 70 -5.85 -2.93 -12.42
CA PRO A 70 -5.37 -3.40 -13.73
C PRO A 70 -3.97 -4.06 -13.73
N HIS A 71 -3.10 -3.67 -12.79
CA HIS A 71 -1.73 -4.18 -12.69
C HIS A 71 -1.53 -5.29 -11.66
N LEU A 72 -2.58 -5.64 -10.90
CA LEU A 72 -2.59 -6.67 -9.87
C LEU A 72 -3.70 -7.71 -10.09
N ASP A 73 -4.14 -7.87 -11.34
CA ASP A 73 -5.30 -8.69 -11.74
C ASP A 73 -5.15 -10.20 -11.41
N HIS A 74 -3.94 -10.66 -11.13
CA HIS A 74 -3.68 -12.04 -10.68
C HIS A 74 -4.05 -12.29 -9.20
N GLN A 75 -4.29 -11.25 -8.40
CA GLN A 75 -4.59 -11.39 -6.98
C GLN A 75 -6.08 -11.20 -6.70
N TYR A 76 -6.82 -12.31 -6.72
CA TYR A 76 -8.19 -12.39 -6.24
C TYR A 76 -8.23 -12.54 -4.72
N TRP A 77 -8.89 -11.60 -4.05
CA TRP A 77 -9.18 -11.72 -2.62
C TRP A 77 -10.68 -11.77 -2.43
N ARG A 78 -11.19 -12.75 -1.69
CA ARG A 78 -12.62 -12.87 -1.38
C ARG A 78 -13.16 -11.63 -0.65
N THR A 79 -12.30 -10.95 0.10
CA THR A 79 -12.62 -9.67 0.77
C THR A 79 -12.84 -8.52 -0.20
N ASP A 80 -12.48 -8.68 -1.47
CA ASP A 80 -12.67 -7.69 -2.52
C ASP A 80 -13.96 -7.87 -3.31
N GLU A 81 -14.70 -8.96 -3.09
CA GLU A 81 -15.96 -9.26 -3.77
C GLU A 81 -17.03 -8.22 -3.44
N LEU A 82 -17.61 -7.67 -4.51
CA LEU A 82 -18.89 -7.00 -4.52
C LEU A 82 -19.96 -8.05 -4.75
N ARG A 83 -21.02 -8.00 -3.95
CA ARG A 83 -22.16 -8.90 -4.08
C ARG A 83 -23.40 -8.08 -4.35
N LEU A 84 -24.06 -8.39 -5.45
CA LEU A 84 -25.37 -7.85 -5.74
C LEU A 84 -26.40 -8.80 -5.12
N GLU A 85 -27.19 -8.32 -4.17
CA GLU A 85 -28.08 -9.13 -3.35
C GLU A 85 -29.44 -8.45 -3.21
N THR A 86 -30.38 -9.14 -2.55
CA THR A 86 -31.66 -8.57 -2.13
C THR A 86 -31.66 -8.34 -0.62
N ASN A 87 -32.28 -7.25 -0.14
CA ASN A 87 -32.52 -7.05 1.29
C ASN A 87 -33.84 -7.71 1.74
N ASP A 88 -34.22 -7.51 3.01
CA ASP A 88 -35.48 -8.02 3.57
C ASP A 88 -36.72 -7.42 2.88
N ASP A 89 -36.63 -6.18 2.40
CA ASP A 89 -37.69 -5.47 1.66
C ASP A 89 -37.72 -5.80 0.16
N HIS A 90 -36.99 -6.84 -0.26
CA HIS A 90 -36.86 -7.26 -1.66
C HIS A 90 -36.28 -6.18 -2.60
N GLN A 91 -35.54 -5.23 -2.05
CA GLN A 91 -34.80 -4.24 -2.82
C GLN A 91 -33.42 -4.77 -3.21
N LEU A 92 -32.96 -4.38 -4.39
CA LEU A 92 -31.61 -4.67 -4.85
C LEU A 92 -30.59 -3.85 -4.07
N ILE A 93 -29.59 -4.53 -3.51
CA ILE A 93 -28.49 -3.90 -2.77
C ILE A 93 -27.14 -4.39 -3.31
N LEU A 94 -26.14 -3.53 -3.20
CA LEU A 94 -24.75 -3.87 -3.45
C LEU A 94 -24.02 -3.90 -2.11
N THR A 95 -23.37 -5.02 -1.81
CA THR A 95 -22.59 -5.20 -0.59
C THR A 95 -21.12 -5.39 -0.91
N LEU A 96 -20.26 -4.83 -0.07
CA LEU A 96 -18.81 -5.04 -0.10
C LEU A 96 -18.32 -5.30 1.32
N GLY A 97 -17.73 -6.47 1.53
CA GLY A 97 -17.21 -6.88 2.83
C GLY A 97 -17.50 -8.32 3.18
N ASN A 98 -16.95 -8.76 4.31
CA ASN A 98 -17.36 -9.98 4.96
C ASN A 98 -18.38 -9.59 6.04
N TRP A 99 -19.46 -10.38 6.17
CA TRP A 99 -20.60 -10.23 7.10
C TRP A 99 -20.27 -9.90 8.57
N ARG A 100 -19.00 -9.91 8.97
CA ARG A 100 -18.50 -9.68 10.34
C ARG A 100 -17.79 -8.34 10.56
N ARG A 101 -17.48 -7.57 9.52
CA ARG A 101 -16.76 -6.30 9.63
C ARG A 101 -17.40 -5.24 8.75
N GLY A 102 -18.38 -4.53 9.32
CA GLY A 102 -18.93 -3.29 8.76
C GLY A 102 -19.14 -3.33 7.26
N ASP A 103 -20.21 -4.00 6.82
CA ASP A 103 -20.51 -4.13 5.40
C ASP A 103 -20.80 -2.75 4.81
N HIS A 104 -20.11 -2.41 3.71
CA HIS A 104 -20.56 -1.31 2.89
C HIS A 104 -21.78 -1.81 2.13
N VAL A 105 -22.94 -1.26 2.46
CA VAL A 105 -24.21 -1.61 1.81
C VAL A 105 -24.76 -0.35 1.16
N ALA A 106 -25.17 -0.48 -0.10
CA ALA A 106 -25.85 0.56 -0.85
C ALA A 106 -27.07 -0.01 -1.56
N VAL A 107 -28.15 0.77 -1.61
CA VAL A 107 -29.32 0.43 -2.42
C VAL A 107 -29.02 0.77 -3.87
N VAL A 108 -29.39 -0.13 -4.78
CA VAL A 108 -29.15 0.01 -6.22
C VAL A 108 -30.45 0.43 -6.90
N SER A 109 -30.40 1.56 -7.57
CA SER A 109 -31.49 2.16 -8.36
C SER A 109 -31.32 1.90 -9.86
N SER A 110 -30.08 1.72 -10.33
CA SER A 110 -29.81 1.46 -11.75
C SER A 110 -28.52 0.67 -11.99
N ILE A 111 -28.37 0.13 -13.20
CA ILE A 111 -27.10 -0.46 -13.64
C ILE A 111 -26.00 0.61 -13.81
N ASP A 112 -26.40 1.84 -14.15
CA ASP A 112 -25.48 2.95 -14.38
C ASP A 112 -24.76 3.38 -13.10
N GLU A 113 -25.41 3.28 -11.93
CA GLU A 113 -24.77 3.49 -10.63
C GLU A 113 -23.60 2.51 -10.40
N ILE A 114 -23.77 1.24 -10.81
CA ILE A 114 -22.70 0.24 -10.73
C ILE A 114 -21.61 0.54 -11.75
N ALA A 115 -21.96 0.92 -12.98
CA ALA A 115 -20.99 1.32 -13.99
C ALA A 115 -20.16 2.53 -13.53
N ASP A 116 -20.81 3.50 -12.86
CA ASP A 116 -20.15 4.65 -12.27
C ASP A 116 -19.23 4.29 -11.11
N LEU A 117 -19.65 3.38 -10.22
CA LEU A 117 -18.78 2.83 -9.18
C LEU A 117 -17.51 2.22 -9.80
N VAL A 118 -17.66 1.41 -10.85
CA VAL A 118 -16.54 0.75 -11.54
C VAL A 118 -15.61 1.79 -12.14
N ARG A 119 -16.15 2.72 -12.94
CA ARG A 119 -15.41 3.82 -13.56
C ARG A 119 -14.63 4.65 -12.54
N GLN A 120 -15.27 5.07 -11.46
CA GLN A 120 -14.61 5.86 -10.41
C GLN A 120 -13.57 5.06 -9.64
N THR A 121 -13.80 3.76 -9.41
CA THR A 121 -12.83 2.87 -8.76
C THR A 121 -11.57 2.73 -9.61
N LEU A 122 -11.72 2.46 -10.91
CA LEU A 122 -10.61 2.38 -11.86
C LEU A 122 -9.84 3.71 -11.95
N GLN A 123 -10.55 4.84 -11.99
CA GLN A 123 -9.91 6.16 -11.98
C GLN A 123 -9.07 6.39 -10.71
N ARG A 124 -9.54 5.94 -9.55
CA ARG A 124 -8.78 6.03 -8.29
C ARG A 124 -7.56 5.11 -8.30
N TYR A 125 -7.65 3.90 -8.86
CA TYR A 125 -6.48 3.04 -9.07
C TYR A 125 -5.44 3.70 -9.97
N ALA A 126 -5.85 4.25 -11.12
CA ALA A 126 -4.95 4.94 -12.05
C ALA A 126 -4.24 6.14 -11.40
N ARG A 127 -4.98 6.97 -10.65
CA ARG A 127 -4.40 8.12 -9.91
C ARG A 127 -3.38 7.67 -8.86
N ARG A 128 -3.70 6.60 -8.12
CA ARG A 128 -2.80 6.04 -7.11
C ARG A 128 -1.51 5.54 -7.75
N GLN A 129 -1.62 4.75 -8.80
CA GLN A 129 -0.47 4.24 -9.53
C GLN A 129 0.40 5.36 -10.10
N ALA A 130 -0.19 6.38 -10.72
CA ALA A 130 0.56 7.52 -11.25
C ALA A 130 1.32 8.25 -10.12
N SER A 131 0.69 8.39 -8.94
CA SER A 131 1.34 8.95 -7.75
C SER A 131 2.50 8.07 -7.26
N ASP A 132 2.30 6.75 -7.21
CA ASP A 132 3.33 5.77 -6.82
C ASP A 132 4.53 5.83 -7.77
N GLN A 133 4.31 5.81 -9.08
CA GLN A 133 5.36 5.93 -10.09
C GLN A 133 6.11 7.26 -9.98
N LYS A 134 5.40 8.38 -9.75
CA LYS A 134 6.04 9.68 -9.54
C LYS A 134 6.94 9.66 -8.30
N ARG A 135 6.46 9.09 -7.19
CA ARG A 135 7.24 8.96 -5.95
C ARG A 135 8.46 8.07 -6.15
N ASP A 136 8.32 6.95 -6.85
CA ASP A 136 9.43 6.05 -7.15
C ASP A 136 10.49 6.71 -8.05
N LYS A 137 10.08 7.47 -9.07
CA LYS A 137 11.00 8.25 -9.91
C LYS A 137 11.78 9.27 -9.08
N VAL A 138 11.08 10.08 -8.28
CA VAL A 138 11.73 11.06 -7.39
C VAL A 138 12.70 10.37 -6.43
N ARG A 139 12.34 9.20 -5.88
CA ARG A 139 13.22 8.40 -5.03
C ARG A 139 14.47 7.94 -5.79
N GLN A 140 14.32 7.40 -6.99
CA GLN A 140 15.45 6.95 -7.81
C GLN A 140 16.42 8.10 -8.12
N PHE A 141 15.90 9.29 -8.47
CA PHE A 141 16.73 10.47 -8.68
C PHE A 141 17.49 10.87 -7.42
N LYS A 142 16.80 10.90 -6.26
CA LYS A 142 17.46 11.17 -4.98
C LYS A 142 18.55 10.14 -4.71
N SER A 143 18.25 8.84 -4.73
CA SER A 143 19.23 7.78 -4.51
C SER A 143 20.45 7.91 -5.42
N LYS A 144 20.26 8.19 -6.72
CA LYS A 144 21.37 8.39 -7.66
C LYS A 144 22.23 9.60 -7.31
N ALA A 145 21.62 10.73 -6.97
CA ALA A 145 22.35 11.92 -6.56
C ALA A 145 23.17 11.67 -5.29
N ILE A 146 22.62 10.90 -4.34
CA ILE A 146 23.33 10.50 -3.12
C ILE A 146 24.55 9.66 -3.46
N LEU A 147 24.35 8.60 -4.25
CA LEU A 147 25.40 7.67 -4.62
C LEU A 147 26.53 8.38 -5.37
N ALA A 148 26.21 9.26 -6.33
CA ALA A 148 27.22 10.04 -7.04
C ALA A 148 28.05 10.93 -6.11
N GLN A 149 27.42 11.54 -5.10
CA GLN A 149 28.14 12.34 -4.11
C GLN A 149 29.05 11.47 -3.23
N VAL A 150 28.58 10.29 -2.82
CA VAL A 150 29.38 9.33 -2.05
C VAL A 150 30.55 8.79 -2.88
N GLU A 151 30.31 8.47 -4.14
CA GLU A 151 31.34 8.02 -5.10
C GLU A 151 32.44 9.07 -5.24
N LYS A 152 32.07 10.34 -5.46
CA LYS A 152 33.02 11.45 -5.48
C LYS A 152 33.85 11.54 -4.19
N MET A 153 33.22 11.41 -3.02
CA MET A 153 33.95 11.42 -1.74
C MET A 153 34.88 10.21 -1.60
N ALA A 154 34.45 9.04 -2.06
CA ALA A 154 35.22 7.80 -2.03
C ALA A 154 36.48 7.89 -2.89
N ASP A 155 36.37 8.51 -4.07
CA ASP A 155 37.51 8.75 -4.98
C ASP A 155 38.50 9.76 -4.38
N GLU A 156 38.01 10.86 -3.83
CA GLU A 156 38.83 11.91 -3.22
C GLU A 156 39.56 11.43 -1.95
N ASP A 157 38.83 10.77 -1.03
CA ASP A 157 39.33 10.38 0.29
C ASP A 157 39.82 8.91 0.35
N ARG A 158 39.81 8.23 -0.80
CA ARG A 158 40.28 6.84 -1.02
C ARG A 158 39.72 5.86 0.01
N PHE A 159 38.41 5.65 -0.01
CA PHE A 159 37.76 4.61 0.80
C PHE A 159 36.86 3.70 -0.04
N ASP A 160 36.78 2.43 0.36
CA ASP A 160 35.85 1.47 -0.23
C ASP A 160 34.46 1.63 0.40
N TYR A 161 33.41 1.57 -0.41
CA TYR A 161 32.04 1.60 0.07
C TYR A 161 31.12 0.64 -0.68
N ALA A 162 29.98 0.35 -0.07
CA ALA A 162 28.83 -0.28 -0.70
C ALA A 162 27.56 0.44 -0.23
N ALA A 163 26.47 0.36 -1.00
CA ALA A 163 25.23 1.00 -0.60
C ALA A 163 24.01 0.15 -0.97
N THR A 164 23.01 0.16 -0.09
CA THR A 164 21.67 -0.37 -0.39
C THR A 164 20.63 0.71 -0.14
N THR A 165 19.52 0.66 -0.87
CA THR A 165 18.44 1.63 -0.72
C THR A 165 17.14 0.92 -0.41
N ASP A 166 16.35 1.51 0.48
CA ASP A 166 14.97 1.09 0.72
C ASP A 166 14.00 2.22 0.34
N THR A 167 12.75 2.14 0.79
CA THR A 167 11.72 3.14 0.47
C THR A 167 11.91 4.49 1.17
N LYS A 168 12.68 4.56 2.28
CA LYS A 168 12.77 5.73 3.16
C LYS A 168 14.21 6.22 3.40
N LYS A 169 15.21 5.36 3.22
CA LYS A 169 16.60 5.61 3.61
C LYS A 169 17.59 4.89 2.67
N LEU A 170 18.78 5.44 2.62
CA LEU A 170 19.97 4.82 2.05
C LEU A 170 20.80 4.25 3.20
N LYS A 171 21.29 3.02 3.03
CA LYS A 171 22.28 2.42 3.92
C LYS A 171 23.63 2.46 3.20
N LEU A 172 24.55 3.21 3.77
CA LEU A 172 25.93 3.30 3.30
C LEU A 172 26.79 2.40 4.17
N TYR A 173 27.54 1.51 3.55
CA TYR A 173 28.52 0.65 4.20
C TYR A 173 29.91 1.16 3.82
N VAL A 174 30.67 1.64 4.79
CA VAL A 174 32.05 2.09 4.55
C VAL A 174 33.01 1.10 5.16
N ARG A 175 33.98 0.64 4.38
CA ARG A 175 35.00 -0.31 4.85
C ARG A 175 36.02 0.40 5.74
N LEU A 176 36.24 -0.14 6.93
CA LEU A 176 37.30 0.33 7.84
C LEU A 176 38.55 -0.56 7.76
N SER A 177 38.36 -1.87 7.59
CA SER A 177 39.44 -2.86 7.47
C SER A 177 39.03 -4.02 6.56
N LYS A 178 39.84 -5.10 6.49
CA LYS A 178 39.44 -6.29 5.74
C LYS A 178 38.21 -6.98 6.31
N THR A 179 37.98 -6.87 7.61
CA THR A 179 36.90 -7.54 8.35
C THR A 179 35.83 -6.60 8.87
N ASP A 180 36.13 -5.30 8.95
CA ASP A 180 35.28 -4.32 9.61
C ASP A 180 34.70 -3.30 8.63
N LEU A 181 33.43 -2.96 8.85
CA LEU A 181 32.71 -1.91 8.15
C LEU A 181 31.83 -1.13 9.12
N ILE A 182 31.44 0.08 8.72
CA ILE A 182 30.40 0.88 9.41
C ILE A 182 29.17 0.99 8.52
N GLU A 183 27.99 0.77 9.12
CA GLU A 183 26.70 1.05 8.47
C GLU A 183 26.22 2.44 8.89
N ILE A 184 26.13 3.36 7.94
CA ILE A 184 25.57 4.70 8.10
C ILE A 184 24.20 4.72 7.43
N VAL A 185 23.16 4.99 8.21
CA VAL A 185 21.78 5.01 7.75
C VAL A 185 21.33 6.46 7.51
N ILE A 186 21.04 6.81 6.26
CA ILE A 186 20.73 8.18 5.84
C ILE A 186 19.29 8.28 5.34
N PRO A 187 18.37 8.92 6.08
CA PRO A 187 17.01 9.16 5.62
C PRO A 187 16.98 10.11 4.42
N PHE A 188 16.23 9.77 3.36
CA PHE A 188 16.14 10.62 2.16
C PHE A 188 15.62 12.03 2.45
N ALA A 189 14.79 12.18 3.48
CA ALA A 189 14.24 13.48 3.89
C ALA A 189 15.26 14.42 4.51
N ARG A 190 16.41 13.90 5.00
CA ARG A 190 17.45 14.68 5.68
C ARG A 190 18.78 14.67 4.93
N PHE A 191 18.79 14.17 3.70
CA PHE A 191 20.03 13.96 2.96
C PHE A 191 20.85 15.25 2.83
N GLU A 192 20.26 16.33 2.33
CA GLU A 192 20.93 17.62 2.14
C GLU A 192 21.57 18.17 3.43
N GLN A 193 21.00 17.86 4.59
CA GLN A 193 21.54 18.27 5.90
C GLN A 193 22.67 17.37 6.39
N VAL A 194 22.63 16.08 6.03
CA VAL A 194 23.58 15.06 6.52
C VAL A 194 24.83 15.00 5.65
N VAL A 195 24.72 15.25 4.34
CA VAL A 195 25.84 15.16 3.39
C VAL A 195 27.07 15.95 3.80
N PRO A 196 26.97 17.24 4.18
CA PRO A 196 28.17 18.02 4.49
C PRO A 196 28.93 17.42 5.67
N LYS A 197 28.24 16.76 6.60
CA LYS A 197 28.81 16.13 7.79
C LYS A 197 29.29 14.70 7.54
N LEU A 198 28.86 14.09 6.44
CA LEU A 198 29.10 12.68 6.15
C LEU A 198 30.59 12.43 5.91
N ARG A 199 31.26 13.31 5.17
CA ARG A 199 32.69 13.23 4.92
C ARG A 199 33.48 13.21 6.23
N ASP A 200 33.32 14.25 7.05
CA ASP A 200 34.02 14.39 8.32
C ASP A 200 33.74 13.21 9.25
N THR A 201 32.50 12.71 9.25
CA THR A 201 32.12 11.52 10.03
C THR A 201 32.88 10.28 9.57
N ILE A 202 32.95 10.03 8.25
CA ILE A 202 33.66 8.87 7.69
C ILE A 202 35.15 8.95 8.01
N THR A 203 35.77 10.10 7.77
CA THR A 203 37.20 10.33 8.06
C THR A 203 37.51 10.09 9.53
N THR A 204 36.74 10.73 10.43
CA THR A 204 36.91 10.57 11.88
C THR A 204 36.76 9.11 12.30
N MET A 205 35.74 8.41 11.79
CA MET A 205 35.52 7.00 12.15
C MET A 205 36.66 6.08 11.68
N ARG A 206 37.24 6.35 10.50
CA ARG A 206 38.43 5.63 10.01
C ARG A 206 39.64 5.89 10.89
N GLU A 207 39.92 7.14 11.23
CA GLU A 207 41.05 7.51 12.09
C GLU A 207 40.93 6.89 13.48
N LEU A 208 39.76 7.00 14.11
CA LEU A 208 39.52 6.38 15.42
C LEU A 208 39.69 4.86 15.36
N HIS A 209 39.25 4.20 14.28
CA HIS A 209 39.43 2.76 14.10
C HIS A 209 40.90 2.37 13.93
N GLN A 210 41.67 3.15 13.17
CA GLN A 210 43.12 2.98 13.01
C GLN A 210 43.86 3.13 14.34
N ASN A 211 43.38 4.02 15.21
CA ASN A 211 43.89 4.20 16.58
C ASN A 211 43.42 3.13 17.58
N GLY A 212 42.78 2.05 17.09
CA GLY A 212 42.39 0.90 17.91
C GLY A 212 41.00 0.98 18.53
N LEU A 213 40.23 2.05 18.29
CA LEU A 213 38.86 2.13 18.78
C LEU A 213 37.93 1.23 17.97
N ARG A 214 36.97 0.62 18.64
CA ARG A 214 35.96 -0.25 18.03
C ARG A 214 34.57 0.21 18.46
N PHE A 215 33.67 0.29 17.49
CA PHE A 215 32.33 0.83 17.68
C PHE A 215 31.29 -0.29 17.64
N ARG A 216 30.35 -0.25 18.58
CA ARG A 216 29.17 -1.13 18.56
C ARG A 216 27.95 -0.33 18.99
N THR A 217 26.91 -0.33 18.16
CA THR A 217 25.61 0.22 18.55
C THR A 217 24.80 -0.88 19.24
N SER A 218 24.25 -0.57 20.42
CA SER A 218 23.38 -1.48 21.18
C SER A 218 22.13 -0.74 21.61
N THR A 219 20.99 -1.44 21.62
CA THR A 219 19.75 -0.90 22.17
C THR A 219 19.82 -0.89 23.70
N LYS A 220 19.25 0.14 24.35
CA LYS A 220 19.27 0.27 25.82
C LYS A 220 18.74 -0.96 26.56
N GLN A 221 17.81 -1.68 25.95
CA GLN A 221 17.22 -2.93 26.50
C GLN A 221 18.21 -4.10 26.58
N ARG A 222 19.37 -4.02 25.93
CA ARG A 222 20.38 -5.07 25.87
C ARG A 222 21.66 -4.72 26.62
N LEU A 223 21.62 -3.72 27.50
CA LEU A 223 22.76 -3.38 28.33
C LEU A 223 22.95 -4.46 29.42
N PRO A 224 24.20 -4.80 29.76
CA PRO A 224 24.50 -5.56 30.96
C PRO A 224 23.88 -4.91 32.21
N TYR A 225 23.45 -5.73 33.16
CA TYR A 225 22.71 -5.29 34.36
C TYR A 225 23.55 -4.40 35.30
N ASP A 226 24.87 -4.42 35.14
CA ASP A 226 25.86 -3.68 35.92
C ASP A 226 26.24 -2.32 35.30
N VAL A 227 25.71 -1.97 34.11
CA VAL A 227 25.94 -0.66 33.50
C VAL A 227 25.22 0.43 34.29
N ARG A 228 25.99 1.31 34.93
CA ARG A 228 25.49 2.50 35.61
C ARG A 228 25.72 3.75 34.76
N TRP A 229 24.63 4.47 34.46
CA TRP A 229 24.72 5.77 33.81
C TRP A 229 25.20 6.81 34.81
N VAL A 230 26.29 7.50 34.50
CA VAL A 230 26.69 8.71 35.23
C VAL A 230 25.89 9.86 34.65
N VAL A 231 24.77 10.20 35.30
CA VAL A 231 23.97 11.36 34.92
C VAL A 231 24.59 12.58 35.59
N LYS A 232 25.10 13.52 34.79
CA LYS A 232 25.48 14.84 35.28
C LYS A 232 24.22 15.70 35.24
N SER A 233 23.80 16.22 36.39
CA SER A 233 22.77 17.26 36.46
C SER A 233 23.32 18.50 35.78
N ASP A 234 22.61 19.02 34.78
CA ASP A 234 22.92 20.31 34.18
C ASP A 234 22.84 21.38 35.29
N ALA A 235 23.93 22.11 35.48
CA ALA A 235 24.03 23.26 36.39
C ALA A 235 23.61 24.54 35.68
#